data_AF-A0A1B8DLR9-F1
#
_entry.id   AF-A0A1B8DLR9-F1
#
_cell.length_a   1.000
_cell.length_b   1.000
_cell.length_c   1.000
_cell.angle_alpha   90.00
_cell.angle_beta   90.00
_cell.angle_gamma   90.00
#
_symmetry.space_group_name_H-M   'P 1'
#
loop_
_entity.id
_entity.type
_entity.pdbx_description
1 polymer ?
#
loop_
_entity_poly.entity_id
_entity_poly.type
_entity_poly.pdbx_seq_one_letter_code
_entity_poly.pdbx_strand_id
1 'polypeptide(L)'
;MIGCALRPGVQPAIRMFCSEHKDELWDDTLTTDEWSHLEEVFRVLKILEQTTLDVEGSFGKVIMTMDFLLKLFEDITESKTEFKYSDAIISMANDAWNKLNKYYNMTEASEAYIASIVLDPRIKWVYFTKQWPD
;
A
#
# COMPACT_ATOMS: atom_id res chain seq x y z
N MET A 1 12.67 -8.75 -1.47
CA MET A 1 12.69 -10.19 -1.81
C MET A 1 11.63 -10.56 -2.84
N ILE A 2 10.33 -10.27 -2.61
CA ILE A 2 9.24 -10.59 -3.56
C ILE A 2 9.46 -9.95 -4.95
N GLY A 3 9.86 -8.68 -5.00
CA GLY A 3 10.17 -8.01 -6.27
C GLY A 3 11.36 -8.58 -7.04
N CYS A 4 12.23 -9.38 -6.41
CA CYS A 4 13.28 -10.12 -7.12
C CYS A 4 12.73 -11.40 -7.74
N ALA A 5 11.82 -12.09 -7.02
CA ALA A 5 11.16 -13.30 -7.49
C ALA A 5 10.25 -13.04 -8.70
N LEU A 6 9.60 -11.87 -8.75
CA LEU A 6 8.73 -11.44 -9.85
C LEU A 6 9.49 -10.88 -11.09
N ARG A 7 10.82 -10.90 -11.10
CA ARG A 7 11.59 -10.40 -12.26
C ARG A 7 11.42 -11.31 -13.48
N PRO A 8 11.44 -10.75 -14.70
CA PRO A 8 11.47 -11.54 -15.93
C PRO A 8 12.64 -12.53 -15.90
N GLY A 9 12.33 -13.82 -16.04
CA GLY A 9 13.33 -14.91 -16.02
C GLY A 9 13.57 -15.55 -14.65
N VAL A 10 13.35 -14.85 -13.53
CA VAL A 10 13.54 -15.42 -12.19
C VAL A 10 12.37 -16.31 -11.80
N GLN A 11 11.12 -15.87 -12.02
CA GLN A 11 9.94 -16.69 -11.74
C GLN A 11 9.94 -18.01 -12.55
N PRO A 12 10.23 -18.02 -13.87
CA PRO A 12 10.41 -19.26 -14.63
C PRO A 12 11.54 -20.14 -14.09
N ALA A 13 12.68 -19.55 -13.68
CA ALA A 13 13.79 -20.30 -13.13
C ALA A 13 13.43 -20.96 -11.78
N ILE A 14 12.70 -20.27 -10.91
CA ILE A 14 12.18 -20.83 -9.65
C ILE A 14 11.25 -22.00 -9.94
N ARG A 15 10.31 -21.85 -10.88
CA ARG A 15 9.39 -22.93 -11.27
C ARG A 15 10.13 -24.14 -11.85
N MET A 16 11.14 -23.90 -12.68
CA MET A 16 11.99 -24.96 -13.24
C MET A 16 12.73 -25.71 -12.12
N PHE A 17 13.35 -24.99 -11.19
CA PHE A 17 14.04 -25.58 -10.05
C PHE A 17 13.11 -26.41 -9.15
N CYS A 18 11.93 -25.87 -8.81
CA CYS A 18 10.92 -26.61 -8.05
C CYS A 18 10.44 -27.88 -8.78
N SER A 19 10.40 -27.85 -10.12
CA SER A 19 10.03 -29.02 -10.91
C SER A 19 11.13 -30.10 -10.95
N GLU A 20 12.41 -29.68 -10.90
CA GLU A 20 13.57 -30.58 -10.87
C GLU A 20 13.71 -31.28 -9.50
N HIS A 21 13.33 -30.60 -8.42
CA HIS A 21 13.41 -31.09 -7.04
C HIS A 21 12.03 -31.41 -6.43
N LYS A 22 11.09 -31.85 -7.25
CA LYS A 22 9.68 -32.02 -6.86
C LYS A 22 9.47 -32.95 -5.66
N ASP A 23 10.29 -33.99 -5.51
CA ASP A 23 10.17 -34.94 -4.39
C ASP A 23 10.49 -34.33 -3.03
N GLU A 24 11.31 -33.27 -3.00
CA GLU A 24 11.74 -32.58 -1.77
C GLU A 24 10.97 -31.26 -1.55
N LEU A 25 10.55 -30.59 -2.63
CA LEU A 25 10.00 -29.21 -2.60
C LEU A 25 8.51 -29.14 -2.98
N TRP A 26 7.77 -30.26 -2.91
CA TRP A 26 6.36 -30.27 -3.31
C TRP A 26 5.50 -29.29 -2.49
N ASP A 27 5.81 -29.10 -1.20
CA ASP A 27 5.09 -28.21 -0.28
C ASP A 27 5.46 -26.72 -0.51
N ASP A 28 6.65 -26.45 -1.06
CA ASP A 28 7.15 -25.11 -1.35
C ASP A 28 6.82 -24.64 -2.79
N THR A 29 6.19 -25.49 -3.59
CA THR A 29 5.92 -25.19 -5.01
C THR A 29 4.64 -24.38 -5.14
N LEU A 30 4.80 -23.06 -5.36
CA LEU A 30 3.68 -22.15 -5.60
C LEU A 30 2.96 -22.44 -6.93
N THR A 31 1.64 -22.54 -6.85
CA THR A 31 0.70 -22.64 -7.98
C THR A 31 0.59 -21.32 -8.74
N THR A 32 0.02 -21.37 -9.96
CA THR A 32 -0.20 -20.16 -10.78
C THR A 32 -1.04 -19.11 -10.06
N ASP A 33 -2.06 -19.54 -9.31
CA ASP A 33 -2.95 -18.64 -8.59
C ASP A 33 -2.24 -17.96 -7.41
N GLU A 34 -1.39 -18.70 -6.67
CA GLU A 34 -0.57 -18.13 -5.60
C GLU A 34 0.47 -17.14 -6.13
N TRP A 35 1.05 -17.41 -7.31
CA TRP A 35 1.92 -16.45 -7.99
C TRP A 35 1.16 -15.16 -8.36
N SER A 36 -0.08 -15.27 -8.84
CA SER A 36 -0.93 -14.11 -9.14
C SER A 36 -1.26 -13.32 -7.87
N HIS A 37 -1.64 -14.02 -6.80
CA HIS A 37 -1.92 -13.40 -5.50
C HIS A 37 -0.69 -12.67 -4.94
N LEU A 38 0.51 -13.27 -5.04
CA LEU A 38 1.76 -12.64 -4.64
C LEU A 38 2.05 -11.36 -5.43
N GLU A 39 1.71 -11.34 -6.73
CA GLU A 39 1.85 -10.17 -7.58
C GLU A 39 0.89 -9.04 -7.16
N GLU A 40 -0.35 -9.38 -6.82
CA GLU A 40 -1.33 -8.43 -6.25
C GLU A 40 -0.83 -7.82 -4.95
N VAL A 41 -0.35 -8.65 -4.00
CA VAL A 41 0.25 -8.19 -2.74
C VAL A 41 1.44 -7.27 -3.03
N PHE A 42 2.31 -7.68 -3.95
CA PHE A 42 3.50 -6.91 -4.29
C PHE A 42 3.17 -5.53 -4.84
N ARG A 43 2.13 -5.41 -5.70
CA ARG A 43 1.67 -4.11 -6.22
C ARG A 43 1.30 -3.15 -5.09
N VAL A 44 0.49 -3.59 -4.13
CA VAL A 44 0.08 -2.76 -2.98
C VAL A 44 1.28 -2.39 -2.12
N LEU A 45 2.13 -3.37 -1.79
CA LEU A 45 3.34 -3.12 -1.00
C LEU A 45 4.30 -2.15 -1.68
N LYS A 46 4.37 -2.16 -3.02
CA LYS A 46 5.25 -1.27 -3.76
C LYS A 46 4.83 0.20 -3.63
N ILE A 47 3.52 0.45 -3.65
CA ILE A 47 2.98 1.80 -3.41
C ILE A 47 3.28 2.24 -1.98
N LEU A 48 3.09 1.35 -0.99
CA LEU A 48 3.42 1.66 0.41
C LEU A 48 4.92 1.96 0.61
N GLU A 49 5.80 1.19 0.00
CA GLU A 49 7.25 1.45 0.03
C GLU A 49 7.58 2.84 -0.53
N GLN A 50 7.07 3.18 -1.72
CA GLN A 50 7.32 4.49 -2.34
C GLN A 50 6.77 5.63 -1.51
N THR A 51 5.54 5.48 -1.03
CA THR A 51 4.87 6.51 -0.24
C THR A 51 5.58 6.75 1.09
N THR A 52 6.11 5.70 1.72
CA THR A 52 6.85 5.83 2.99
C THR A 52 8.23 6.46 2.78
N LEU A 53 8.93 6.12 1.70
CA LEU A 53 10.18 6.79 1.30
C LEU A 53 9.95 8.28 1.02
N ASP A 54 8.85 8.67 0.37
CA ASP A 54 8.58 10.09 0.04
C ASP A 54 8.30 10.96 1.29
N VAL A 55 7.87 10.32 2.37
CA VAL A 55 7.53 10.97 3.66
C VAL A 55 8.68 10.90 4.66
N GLU A 56 9.68 10.05 4.43
CA GLU A 56 10.77 9.88 5.37
C GLU A 56 11.48 11.23 5.62
N GLY A 57 11.52 11.65 6.89
CA GLY A 57 12.11 12.93 7.30
C GLY A 57 11.24 14.18 7.13
N SER A 58 9.96 14.08 6.73
CA SER A 58 9.08 15.27 6.56
C SER A 58 7.72 15.11 7.25
N PHE A 59 7.65 15.50 8.52
CA PHE A 59 6.43 15.46 9.34
C PHE A 59 5.20 16.13 8.69
N GLY A 60 5.36 17.27 8.02
CA GLY A 60 4.24 17.99 7.39
C GLY A 60 3.60 17.27 6.19
N LYS A 61 4.26 16.24 5.63
CA LYS A 61 3.73 15.46 4.51
C LYS A 61 2.89 14.26 4.94
N VAL A 62 3.00 13.86 6.20
CA VAL A 62 2.40 12.62 6.71
C VAL A 62 0.88 12.61 6.44
N ILE A 63 0.17 13.73 6.65
CA ILE A 63 -1.30 13.74 6.54
C ILE A 63 -1.74 13.54 5.09
N MET A 64 -1.10 14.26 4.15
CA MET A 64 -1.42 14.16 2.73
C MET A 64 -1.14 12.74 2.21
N THR A 65 -0.12 12.10 2.76
CA THR A 65 0.17 10.70 2.48
C THR A 65 -0.88 9.76 3.07
N MET A 66 -1.34 10.00 4.29
CA MET A 66 -2.44 9.22 4.85
C MET A 66 -3.72 9.38 4.04
N ASP A 67 -4.06 10.60 3.59
CA ASP A 67 -5.19 10.87 2.68
C ASP A 67 -5.06 10.09 1.37
N PHE A 68 -3.87 10.14 0.77
CA PHE A 68 -3.58 9.38 -0.45
C PHE A 68 -3.76 7.88 -0.25
N LEU A 69 -3.25 7.32 0.86
CA LEU A 69 -3.35 5.89 1.16
C LEU A 69 -4.78 5.47 1.51
N LEU A 70 -5.56 6.30 2.22
CA LEU A 70 -6.98 6.05 2.47
C LEU A 70 -7.75 5.95 1.14
N LYS A 71 -7.54 6.92 0.26
CA LYS A 71 -8.15 6.91 -1.08
C LYS A 71 -7.71 5.70 -1.90
N LEU A 72 -6.42 5.32 -1.85
CA LEU A 72 -5.92 4.13 -2.53
C LEU A 72 -6.67 2.86 -2.08
N PHE A 73 -6.86 2.67 -0.78
CA PHE A 73 -7.57 1.49 -0.27
C PHE A 73 -9.07 1.53 -0.61
N GLU A 74 -9.70 2.70 -0.60
CA GLU A 74 -11.08 2.86 -1.10
C GLU A 74 -11.19 2.49 -2.58
N ASP A 75 -10.30 3.01 -3.42
CA ASP A 75 -10.29 2.73 -4.85
C ASP A 75 -10.06 1.24 -5.14
N ILE A 76 -9.26 0.54 -4.31
CA ILE A 76 -9.07 -0.92 -4.38
C ILE A 76 -10.38 -1.64 -4.02
N THR A 77 -11.01 -1.28 -2.91
CA THR A 77 -12.25 -1.92 -2.45
C THR A 77 -13.41 -1.70 -3.43
N GLU A 78 -13.51 -0.52 -4.01
CA GLU A 78 -14.56 -0.16 -4.98
C GLU A 78 -14.23 -0.59 -6.42
N SER A 79 -13.10 -1.29 -6.62
CA SER A 79 -12.64 -1.72 -7.96
C SER A 79 -12.51 -0.56 -8.95
N LYS A 80 -12.13 0.63 -8.47
CA LYS A 80 -11.86 1.84 -9.26
C LYS A 80 -10.42 1.90 -9.77
N THR A 81 -9.57 0.96 -9.34
CA THR A 81 -8.20 0.82 -9.83
C THR A 81 -8.14 0.24 -11.24
N GLU A 82 -7.06 0.53 -11.96
CA GLU A 82 -6.79 -0.06 -13.30
C GLU A 82 -6.74 -1.59 -13.26
N PHE A 83 -6.25 -2.14 -12.15
CA PHE A 83 -6.16 -3.58 -11.91
C PHE A 83 -7.35 -4.06 -11.09
N LYS A 84 -7.85 -5.26 -11.40
CA LYS A 84 -8.79 -5.99 -10.54
C LYS A 84 -8.00 -6.79 -9.52
N TYR A 85 -8.43 -6.74 -8.27
CA TYR A 85 -7.84 -7.46 -7.16
C TYR A 85 -8.74 -8.61 -6.73
N SER A 86 -8.15 -9.66 -6.17
CA SER A 86 -8.89 -10.76 -5.55
C SER A 86 -9.65 -10.31 -4.30
N ASP A 87 -10.72 -11.04 -3.95
CA ASP A 87 -11.52 -10.77 -2.75
C ASP A 87 -10.66 -10.74 -1.47
N ALA A 88 -9.61 -11.56 -1.43
CA ALA A 88 -8.65 -11.58 -0.32
C ALA A 88 -7.92 -10.23 -0.17
N ILE A 89 -7.48 -9.63 -1.29
CA ILE A 89 -6.82 -8.32 -1.28
C ILE A 89 -7.80 -7.21 -0.95
N ILE A 90 -9.04 -7.29 -1.45
CA ILE A 90 -10.09 -6.34 -1.09
C ILE A 90 -10.36 -6.38 0.43
N SER A 91 -10.44 -7.57 1.03
CA SER A 91 -10.57 -7.70 2.49
C SER A 91 -9.37 -7.09 3.23
N MET A 92 -8.15 -7.39 2.79
CA MET A 92 -6.93 -6.83 3.39
C MET A 92 -6.85 -5.31 3.23
N ALA A 93 -7.30 -4.76 2.10
CA ALA A 93 -7.36 -3.31 1.85
C ALA A 93 -8.35 -2.62 2.81
N ASN A 94 -9.51 -3.23 3.07
CA ASN A 94 -10.45 -2.73 4.07
C ASN A 94 -9.86 -2.72 5.49
N ASP A 95 -9.15 -3.79 5.88
CA ASP A 95 -8.47 -3.83 7.17
C ASP A 95 -7.36 -2.76 7.27
N ALA A 96 -6.61 -2.57 6.19
CA ALA A 96 -5.59 -1.53 6.09
C ALA A 96 -6.20 -0.12 6.19
N TRP A 97 -7.32 0.13 5.51
CA TRP A 97 -8.07 1.37 5.59
C TRP A 97 -8.54 1.65 7.01
N ASN A 98 -9.17 0.67 7.67
CA ASN A 98 -9.65 0.81 9.04
C ASN A 98 -8.51 1.16 10.01
N LYS A 99 -7.37 0.49 9.86
CA LYS A 99 -6.19 0.74 10.68
C LYS A 99 -5.62 2.14 10.42
N LEU A 100 -5.55 2.56 9.16
CA LEU A 100 -5.03 3.87 8.79
C LEU A 100 -5.95 4.99 9.26
N ASN A 101 -7.27 4.85 9.08
CA ASN A 101 -8.27 5.80 9.51
C ASN A 101 -8.22 6.00 11.04
N LYS A 102 -8.01 4.94 11.82
CA LYS A 102 -7.81 5.06 13.27
C LYS A 102 -6.64 6.01 13.61
N TYR A 103 -5.48 5.81 12.97
CA TYR A 103 -4.32 6.66 13.25
C TYR A 103 -4.48 8.07 12.68
N TYR A 104 -5.13 8.20 11.53
CA TYR A 104 -5.48 9.49 10.95
C TYR A 104 -6.29 10.35 11.94
N ASN A 105 -7.38 9.79 12.49
CA ASN A 105 -8.21 10.47 13.50
C ASN A 105 -7.44 10.83 14.79
N MET A 106 -6.52 9.96 15.23
CA MET A 106 -5.66 10.27 16.38
C MET A 106 -4.69 11.42 16.09
N THR A 107 -4.31 11.59 14.83
CA THR A 107 -3.35 12.61 14.40
C THR A 107 -4.05 13.97 14.26
N GLU A 108 -5.29 14.01 13.77
CA GLU A 108 -6.14 15.21 13.75
C GLU A 108 -6.46 15.73 15.16
N ALA A 109 -6.55 14.84 16.16
CA ALA A 109 -6.76 15.24 17.55
C ALA A 109 -5.54 15.94 18.19
N SER A 110 -4.37 15.93 17.52
CA SER A 110 -3.14 16.53 18.03
C SER A 110 -2.95 17.97 17.55
N GLU A 111 -3.03 18.92 18.48
CA GLU A 111 -2.80 20.35 18.21
C GLU A 111 -1.41 20.62 17.61
N ALA A 112 -0.40 19.88 18.07
CA ALA A 112 0.97 19.97 17.54
C ALA A 112 1.02 19.61 16.06
N TYR A 113 0.16 18.70 15.63
CA TYR A 113 0.11 18.25 14.26
C TYR A 113 -0.64 19.22 13.35
N ILE A 114 -1.77 19.75 13.80
CA ILE A 114 -2.47 20.85 13.11
C ILE A 114 -1.52 22.04 12.93
N ALA A 115 -0.79 22.42 13.98
CA ALA A 115 0.22 23.47 13.91
C ALA A 115 1.30 23.15 12.88
N SER A 116 1.78 21.90 12.81
CA SER A 116 2.81 21.51 11.83
C SER A 116 2.37 21.69 10.37
N ILE A 117 1.09 21.48 10.07
CA ILE A 117 0.53 21.63 8.72
C ILE A 117 0.33 23.11 8.38
N VAL A 118 -0.20 23.89 9.32
CA VAL A 118 -0.39 25.35 9.16
C VAL A 118 0.96 26.05 8.98
N LEU A 119 1.99 25.60 9.71
CA LEU A 119 3.34 26.14 9.63
C LEU A 119 4.12 25.66 8.41
N ASP A 120 3.67 24.64 7.69
CA ASP A 120 4.29 24.23 6.42
C ASP A 120 3.94 25.26 5.32
N PRO A 121 4.91 26.04 4.82
CA PRO A 121 4.63 27.10 3.86
C PRO A 121 4.15 26.59 2.50
N ARG A 122 4.26 25.28 2.22
CA ARG A 122 3.78 24.64 0.99
C ARG A 122 2.29 24.31 1.04
N ILE A 123 1.73 24.16 2.24
CA ILE A 123 0.39 23.62 2.48
C ILE A 123 -0.51 24.69 3.12
N LYS A 124 -0.06 25.25 4.25
CA LYS A 124 -0.74 26.30 5.02
C LYS A 124 -2.22 25.96 5.29
N TRP A 125 -3.06 26.98 5.45
CA TRP A 125 -4.50 26.83 5.65
C TRP A 125 -5.27 26.26 4.44
N VAL A 126 -4.64 26.24 3.26
CA VAL A 126 -5.29 25.80 2.01
C VAL A 126 -5.72 24.33 2.08
N TYR A 127 -4.97 23.50 2.81
CA TYR A 127 -5.33 22.10 3.02
C TYR A 127 -6.68 21.97 3.74
N PHE A 128 -6.85 22.65 4.87
CA PHE A 128 -8.09 22.61 5.64
C PHE A 128 -9.29 23.12 4.83
N THR A 129 -9.11 24.20 4.05
CA THR A 129 -10.20 24.72 3.19
C THR A 129 -10.62 23.77 2.06
N LYS A 130 -9.73 22.88 1.61
CA LYS A 130 -10.05 21.90 0.56
C LYS A 130 -10.68 20.64 1.12
N GLN A 131 -10.23 20.22 2.30
CA GLN A 131 -10.68 19.01 2.95
C GLN A 131 -12.03 19.21 3.68
N TRP A 132 -12.24 20.39 4.26
CA TRP A 132 -13.50 20.81 4.89
C TRP A 132 -13.97 22.16 4.33
N PRO A 133 -14.54 22.18 3.12
CA PRO A 133 -15.22 23.37 2.62
C PRO A 133 -16.48 23.65 3.45
N ASP A 134 -16.77 24.94 3.66
CA ASP A 134 -17.99 25.43 4.36
C ASP A 134 -19.31 24.93 3.72
#